data_AF-A0A7C1ZGZ4-F1
#
_entry.id   AF-A0A7C1ZGZ4-F1
#
_cell.length_a   1.000
_cell.length_b   1.000
_cell.length_c   1.000
_cell.angle_alpha   90.00
_cell.angle_beta   90.00
_cell.angle_gamma   90.00
#
_symmetry.space_group_name_H-M   'P 1'
#
loop_
_entity.id
_entity.type
_entity.pdbx_description
1 polymer ?
#
loop_
_entity_poly.entity_id
_entity_poly.type
_entity_poly.pdbx_seq_one_letter_code
_entity_poly.pdbx_strand_id
1 'polypeptide(L)'
;MTTKKIPTHTQQNTKPTKAHSEKEAMDLLKVLPVEGDQDQTTVKAKPGKRISQLPTANTPAILPATGQPTLLTVELTEKICAEIMRSAAFPDIVAQALGVVPSTFATWMREDLEFHKAIRRACAAIEVELSAKVMSGNRWNNAAWLLERTRAERYAPKAYMAIDARTAADMGDEELQRIVFGVIQRRGLIGGANSETGQDEPVEMVNGPDGEYQAKD
;
A
#
# COMPACT_ATOMS: atom_id res chain seq x y z
N MET A 1 -0.03 -57.42 -16.29
CA MET A 1 1.06 -56.74 -15.56
C MET A 1 1.78 -55.83 -16.54
N THR A 2 1.46 -54.54 -16.55
CA THR A 2 1.94 -53.57 -17.54
C THR A 2 2.96 -52.64 -16.88
N THR A 3 4.23 -52.83 -17.22
CA THR A 3 5.36 -52.03 -16.73
C THR A 3 5.43 -50.71 -17.49
N LYS A 4 5.05 -49.61 -16.82
CA LYS A 4 5.24 -48.25 -17.36
C LYS A 4 6.70 -47.82 -17.20
N LYS A 5 7.39 -47.61 -18.32
CA LYS A 5 8.74 -47.03 -18.38
C LYS A 5 8.70 -45.57 -17.91
N ILE A 6 9.55 -45.25 -16.94
CA ILE A 6 9.77 -43.88 -16.44
C ILE A 6 10.72 -43.15 -17.40
N PRO A 7 10.39 -41.94 -17.86
CA PRO A 7 11.26 -41.19 -18.76
C PRO A 7 12.45 -40.60 -18.00
N THR A 8 13.65 -40.94 -18.46
CA THR A 8 14.93 -40.40 -17.97
C THR A 8 15.05 -38.93 -18.40
N HIS A 9 15.07 -38.02 -17.43
CA HIS A 9 15.27 -36.60 -17.67
C HIS A 9 16.74 -36.32 -17.99
N THR A 10 17.05 -36.06 -19.26
CA THR A 10 18.36 -35.58 -19.71
C THR A 10 18.61 -34.18 -19.15
N GLN A 11 19.67 -33.99 -18.36
CA GLN A 11 20.10 -32.67 -17.88
C GLN A 11 20.71 -31.89 -19.04
N GLN A 12 20.18 -30.69 -19.30
CA GLN A 12 20.77 -29.74 -20.24
C GLN A 12 21.94 -29.04 -19.55
N ASN A 13 23.13 -29.22 -20.13
CA ASN A 13 24.38 -28.62 -19.71
C ASN A 13 24.40 -27.14 -20.13
N THR A 14 24.18 -26.22 -19.19
CA THR A 14 24.25 -24.78 -19.44
C THR A 14 25.71 -24.32 -19.45
N LYS A 15 26.13 -23.73 -20.57
CA LYS A 15 27.48 -23.16 -20.75
C LYS A 15 27.74 -22.07 -19.70
N PRO A 16 28.96 -22.00 -19.12
CA PRO A 16 29.34 -20.91 -18.23
C PRO A 16 29.50 -19.60 -19.01
N THR A 17 28.71 -18.59 -18.62
CA THR A 17 28.82 -17.21 -19.10
C THR A 17 30.14 -16.61 -18.60
N LYS A 18 30.93 -16.05 -19.52
CA LYS A 18 32.22 -15.40 -19.22
C LYS A 18 32.02 -14.29 -18.18
N ALA A 19 32.79 -14.34 -17.10
CA ALA A 19 32.89 -13.27 -16.13
C ALA A 19 33.51 -12.03 -16.80
N HIS A 20 32.75 -10.94 -16.90
CA HIS A 20 33.32 -9.62 -17.17
C HIS A 20 34.19 -9.25 -15.97
N SER A 21 35.44 -8.87 -16.25
CA SER A 21 36.40 -8.52 -15.21
C SER A 21 35.96 -7.22 -14.52
N GLU A 22 36.03 -7.20 -13.20
CA GLU A 22 35.68 -6.12 -12.28
C GLU A 22 36.32 -4.76 -12.65
N LYS A 23 37.39 -4.77 -13.45
CA LYS A 23 38.10 -3.59 -13.95
C LYS A 23 37.32 -2.77 -14.98
N GLU A 24 36.41 -3.38 -15.73
CA GLU A 24 35.58 -2.66 -16.73
C GLU A 24 34.42 -1.90 -16.08
N ALA A 25 33.94 -2.36 -14.92
CA ALA A 25 32.82 -1.72 -14.22
C ALA A 25 33.22 -0.43 -13.49
N MET A 26 34.50 -0.25 -13.16
CA MET A 26 34.99 0.94 -12.42
C MET A 26 35.27 2.14 -13.32
N ASP A 27 35.43 1.97 -14.64
CA ASP A 27 35.75 3.07 -15.55
C ASP A 27 34.49 3.81 -16.06
N LEU A 28 33.30 3.22 -15.92
CA LEU A 28 32.03 3.84 -16.30
C LEU A 28 31.44 4.80 -15.24
N LEU A 29 32.08 4.93 -14.07
CA LEU A 29 31.59 5.78 -12.97
C LEU A 29 32.22 7.18 -12.91
N LYS A 30 33.04 7.58 -13.89
CA LYS A 30 33.89 8.78 -13.76
C LYS A 30 33.47 10.05 -14.49
N VAL A 31 32.38 10.10 -15.26
CA VAL A 31 32.05 11.35 -15.97
C VAL A 31 30.56 11.62 -16.00
N LEU A 32 30.05 12.30 -14.97
CA LEU A 32 28.96 13.26 -15.14
C LEU A 32 29.24 14.48 -14.22
N PRO A 33 29.54 15.67 -14.77
CA PRO A 33 29.54 16.90 -13.99
C PRO A 33 28.10 17.21 -13.58
N VAL A 34 27.83 17.21 -12.28
CA VAL A 34 26.57 17.68 -11.70
C VAL A 34 26.68 19.21 -11.56
N GLU A 35 26.48 19.91 -12.69
CA GLU A 35 26.14 21.33 -12.67
C GLU A 35 24.61 21.40 -12.68
N GLY A 36 24.03 21.47 -11.48
CA GLY A 36 22.59 21.60 -11.28
C GLY A 36 22.33 22.74 -10.31
N ASP A 37 21.75 23.81 -10.84
CA ASP A 37 21.39 25.07 -10.21
C ASP A 37 20.91 24.96 -8.75
N GLN A 38 21.58 25.72 -7.88
CA GLN A 38 21.08 26.05 -6.55
C GLN A 38 20.01 27.15 -6.66
N ASP A 39 18.82 26.81 -7.16
CA ASP A 39 17.66 27.66 -6.96
C ASP A 39 17.14 27.51 -5.53
N GLN A 40 17.76 28.27 -4.63
CA GLN A 40 17.26 28.55 -3.29
C GLN A 40 15.91 29.29 -3.38
N THR A 41 14.82 28.54 -3.54
CA THR A 41 13.49 29.06 -3.25
C THR A 41 13.28 29.07 -1.75
N THR A 42 13.77 30.13 -1.09
CA THR A 42 13.46 30.43 0.31
C THR A 42 11.97 30.80 0.41
N VAL A 43 11.10 29.80 0.53
CA VAL A 43 9.70 30.02 0.87
C VAL A 43 9.66 30.46 2.34
N LYS A 44 9.58 31.77 2.56
CA LYS A 44 9.30 32.36 3.89
C LYS A 44 7.98 31.80 4.41
N ALA A 45 8.07 30.74 5.21
CA ALA A 45 6.93 30.18 5.92
C ALA A 45 6.39 31.23 6.89
N LYS A 46 5.23 31.78 6.56
CA LYS A 46 4.46 32.69 7.40
C LYS A 46 4.14 31.95 8.71
N PRO A 47 4.41 32.51 9.90
CA PRO A 47 4.08 31.84 11.16
C PRO A 47 2.56 31.65 11.22
N GLY A 48 2.14 30.40 11.02
CA GLY A 48 0.74 30.00 11.11
C GLY A 48 0.24 30.35 12.51
N LYS A 49 -0.77 31.22 12.54
CA LYS A 49 -1.55 31.57 13.72
C LYS A 49 -1.93 30.26 14.42
N ARG A 50 -1.41 30.03 15.63
CA ARG A 50 -1.81 28.90 16.49
C ARG A 50 -3.34 28.89 16.53
N ILE A 51 -3.94 27.89 15.88
CA ILE A 51 -5.37 27.63 16.01
C ILE A 51 -5.53 27.18 17.46
N SER A 52 -5.97 28.11 18.31
CA SER A 52 -6.40 27.80 19.67
C SER A 52 -7.47 26.72 19.56
N GLN A 53 -7.10 25.50 19.95
CA GLN A 53 -8.00 24.37 19.96
C GLN A 53 -9.21 24.74 20.82
N LEU A 54 -10.39 24.76 20.19
CA LEU A 54 -11.65 24.93 20.88
C LEU A 54 -11.84 23.75 21.86
N PRO A 55 -12.26 24.01 23.11
CA PRO A 55 -12.54 22.96 24.08
C PRO A 55 -13.76 22.15 23.61
N THR A 56 -13.52 20.96 23.06
CA THR A 56 -14.58 19.99 22.75
C THR A 56 -15.09 19.41 24.05
N ALA A 57 -16.22 19.92 24.52
CA ALA A 57 -16.79 19.67 25.85
C ALA A 57 -17.39 18.27 26.10
N ASN A 58 -17.11 17.25 25.27
CA ASN A 58 -17.73 15.92 25.38
C ASN A 58 -16.79 14.75 25.09
N THR A 59 -15.51 14.86 25.44
CA THR A 59 -14.63 13.69 25.48
C THR A 59 -14.89 12.94 26.80
N PRO A 60 -15.38 11.67 26.77
CA PRO A 60 -15.53 10.89 27.99
C PRO A 60 -14.18 10.85 28.70
N ALA A 61 -14.18 11.13 30.00
CA ALA A 61 -12.99 11.26 30.84
C ALA A 61 -11.98 10.14 30.52
N ILE A 62 -10.95 10.49 29.75
CA ILE A 62 -9.77 9.65 29.56
C ILE A 62 -9.19 9.54 30.96
N LEU A 63 -9.23 8.32 31.51
CA LEU A 63 -8.69 7.99 32.81
C LEU A 63 -7.32 8.67 32.98
N PRO A 64 -7.05 9.32 34.13
CA PRO A 64 -5.81 10.03 34.34
C PRO A 64 -4.64 9.07 34.10
N ALA A 65 -3.77 9.45 33.17
CA ALA A 65 -2.52 8.79 32.83
C ALA A 65 -1.48 8.90 33.97
N THR A 66 -1.90 8.62 35.21
CA THR A 66 -1.03 8.42 36.36
C THR A 66 -0.66 6.94 36.41
N GLY A 67 -0.22 6.40 35.27
CA GLY A 67 0.21 5.03 35.10
C GLY A 67 1.73 5.01 35.12
N GLN A 68 2.31 4.19 35.98
CA GLN A 68 3.73 3.88 35.90
C GLN A 68 4.06 3.49 34.45
N PRO A 69 5.21 3.92 33.89
CA PRO A 69 5.67 3.38 32.62
C PRO A 69 5.63 1.87 32.75
N THR A 70 4.78 1.24 31.93
CA THR A 70 4.69 -0.22 31.88
C THR A 70 6.11 -0.71 31.69
N LEU A 71 6.61 -1.58 32.55
CA LEU A 71 7.94 -2.14 32.34
C LEU A 71 7.85 -3.16 31.21
N LEU A 72 8.88 -3.20 30.36
CA LEU A 72 8.98 -4.23 29.34
C LEU A 72 9.28 -5.56 30.04
N THR A 73 8.23 -6.36 30.28
CA THR A 73 8.36 -7.70 30.84
C THR A 73 8.29 -8.76 29.74
N VAL A 74 8.88 -9.92 30.00
CA VAL A 74 8.82 -11.08 29.08
C VAL A 74 7.37 -11.50 28.87
N GLU A 75 6.56 -11.53 29.94
CA GLU A 75 5.13 -11.87 29.86
C GLU A 75 4.34 -10.92 28.95
N LEU A 76 4.62 -9.60 29.01
CA LEU A 76 3.95 -8.63 28.14
C LEU A 76 4.36 -8.84 26.68
N THR A 77 5.64 -9.15 26.44
CA THR A 77 6.15 -9.46 25.10
C THR A 77 5.47 -10.70 24.52
N GLU A 78 5.34 -11.76 25.31
CA GLU A 78 4.65 -12.99 24.92
C GLU A 78 3.17 -12.74 24.63
N LYS A 79 2.50 -11.94 25.46
CA LYS A 79 1.10 -11.55 25.23
C LYS A 79 0.92 -10.77 23.94
N ILE A 80 1.79 -9.79 23.66
CA ILE A 80 1.76 -9.03 22.40
C ILE A 80 1.96 -9.97 21.20
N CYS A 81 2.98 -10.85 21.25
CA CYS A 81 3.28 -11.80 20.19
C CYS A 81 2.11 -12.77 19.92
N ALA A 82 1.51 -13.33 20.99
CA ALA A 82 0.36 -14.22 20.89
C ALA A 82 -0.83 -13.51 20.23
N GLU A 83 -1.08 -12.26 20.61
CA GLU A 83 -2.20 -11.48 20.11
C GLU A 83 -2.00 -11.03 18.65
N ILE A 84 -0.77 -10.74 18.24
CA ILE A 84 -0.41 -10.52 16.82
C ILE A 84 -0.72 -11.78 16.00
N MET A 85 -0.32 -12.96 16.47
CA MET A 85 -0.59 -14.22 15.77
C MET A 85 -2.09 -14.52 15.70
N ARG A 86 -2.84 -14.23 16.76
CA ARG A 86 -4.29 -14.48 16.82
C ARG A 86 -5.09 -13.56 15.90
N SER A 87 -4.77 -12.26 15.89
CA SER A 87 -5.57 -11.23 15.22
C SER A 87 -5.05 -10.87 13.83
N ALA A 88 -3.77 -11.14 13.54
CA ALA A 88 -3.05 -10.65 12.37
C ALA A 88 -3.10 -9.10 12.22
N ALA A 89 -3.36 -8.38 13.31
CA ALA A 89 -3.37 -6.93 13.36
C ALA A 89 -1.95 -6.35 13.43
N PHE A 90 -1.85 -5.02 13.26
CA PHE A 90 -0.57 -4.32 13.36
C PHE A 90 -0.03 -4.34 14.80
N PRO A 91 1.30 -4.54 15.00
CA PRO A 91 1.88 -4.68 16.33
C PRO A 91 1.62 -3.50 17.29
N ASP A 92 1.60 -2.28 16.76
CA ASP A 92 1.34 -1.06 17.52
C ASP A 92 -0.11 -0.98 18.02
N ILE A 93 -1.08 -1.36 17.19
CA ILE A 93 -2.50 -1.45 17.57
C ILE A 93 -2.71 -2.53 18.63
N VAL A 94 -2.05 -3.69 18.48
CA VAL A 94 -2.10 -4.78 19.47
C VAL A 94 -1.50 -4.32 20.82
N ALA A 95 -0.34 -3.65 20.79
CA ALA A 95 0.28 -3.12 21.99
C ALA A 95 -0.62 -2.07 22.68
N GLN A 96 -1.27 -1.19 21.90
CA GLN A 96 -2.22 -0.21 22.41
C GLN A 96 -3.44 -0.86 23.07
N ALA A 97 -3.98 -1.92 22.49
CA ALA A 97 -5.07 -2.70 23.07
C ALA A 97 -4.69 -3.34 24.42
N LEU A 98 -3.39 -3.59 24.65
CA LEU A 98 -2.83 -4.08 25.91
C LEU A 98 -2.37 -2.96 26.86
N GLY A 99 -2.72 -1.71 26.57
CA GLY A 99 -2.42 -0.55 27.41
C GLY A 99 -1.02 0.04 27.23
N VAL A 100 -0.27 -0.38 26.21
CA VAL A 100 1.04 0.20 25.90
C VAL A 100 0.86 1.44 25.01
N VAL A 101 1.36 2.59 25.47
CA VAL A 101 1.30 3.83 24.69
C VAL A 101 2.17 3.68 23.43
N PRO A 102 1.72 4.17 22.25
CA PRO A 102 2.48 4.03 20.99
C PRO A 102 3.91 4.56 21.06
N SER A 103 4.15 5.65 21.80
CA SER A 103 5.50 6.19 22.02
C SER A 103 6.39 5.21 22.78
N THR A 104 5.86 4.56 23.82
CA THR A 104 6.58 3.56 24.62
C THR A 104 6.91 2.34 23.77
N PHE A 105 5.95 1.84 22.98
CA PHE A 105 6.17 0.74 22.05
C PHE A 105 7.26 1.07 21.02
N ALA A 106 7.22 2.27 20.43
CA ALA A 106 8.22 2.73 19.48
C ALA A 106 9.62 2.85 20.10
N THR A 107 9.71 3.30 21.36
CA THR A 107 10.95 3.33 22.12
C THR A 107 11.49 1.92 22.34
N TRP A 108 10.66 0.97 22.80
CA TRP A 108 11.09 -0.43 22.98
C TRP A 108 11.56 -1.09 21.70
N MET A 109 10.86 -0.88 20.59
CA MET A 109 11.26 -1.40 19.28
C MET A 109 12.63 -0.87 18.82
N ARG A 110 13.05 0.30 19.32
CA ARG A 110 14.35 0.93 18.99
C ARG A 110 15.46 0.52 19.95
N GLU A 111 15.15 0.43 21.24
CA GLU A 111 16.13 0.25 22.31
C GLU A 111 16.36 -1.23 22.68
N ASP A 112 15.35 -2.08 22.54
CA ASP A 112 15.45 -3.51 22.86
C ASP A 112 15.40 -4.38 21.59
N LEU A 113 16.57 -4.90 21.22
CA LEU A 113 16.74 -5.74 20.04
C LEU A 113 16.03 -7.10 20.16
N GLU A 114 15.94 -7.68 21.36
CA GLU A 114 15.30 -8.99 21.55
C GLU A 114 13.78 -8.85 21.46
N PHE A 115 13.21 -7.78 22.02
CA PHE A 115 11.82 -7.41 21.81
C PHE A 115 11.50 -7.23 20.33
N HIS A 116 12.31 -6.43 19.61
CA HIS A 116 12.13 -6.23 18.17
C HIS A 116 12.17 -7.57 17.40
N LYS A 117 13.14 -8.44 17.68
CA LYS A 117 13.21 -9.77 17.06
C LYS A 117 11.98 -10.62 17.37
N ALA A 118 11.47 -10.58 18.60
CA ALA A 118 10.27 -11.33 19.00
C ALA A 118 9.04 -10.88 18.19
N ILE A 119 8.80 -9.57 18.09
CA ILE A 119 7.72 -9.00 17.29
C ILE A 119 7.87 -9.39 15.80
N ARG A 120 9.07 -9.28 15.24
CA ARG A 120 9.34 -9.67 13.84
C ARG A 120 9.08 -11.15 13.59
N ARG A 121 9.44 -12.04 14.53
CA ARG A 121 9.13 -13.48 14.45
C ARG A 121 7.63 -13.74 14.46
N ALA A 122 6.88 -13.09 15.35
CA ALA A 122 5.42 -13.21 15.40
C ALA A 122 4.76 -12.74 14.09
N CYS A 123 5.20 -11.60 13.55
CA CYS A 123 4.74 -11.10 12.25
C CYS A 123 5.08 -12.06 11.10
N ALA A 124 6.26 -12.67 11.08
CA ALA A 124 6.62 -13.65 10.06
C ALA A 124 5.80 -14.94 10.19
N ALA A 125 5.54 -15.40 11.41
CA ALA A 125 4.74 -16.61 11.66
C ALA A 125 3.31 -16.48 11.11
N ILE A 126 2.64 -15.36 11.42
CA ILE A 126 1.27 -15.14 10.91
C ILE A 126 1.24 -14.94 9.39
N GLU A 127 2.30 -14.40 8.78
CA GLU A 127 2.43 -14.28 7.33
C GLU A 127 2.51 -15.65 6.64
N VAL A 128 3.27 -16.59 7.21
CA VAL A 128 3.34 -17.97 6.73
C VAL A 128 1.97 -18.63 6.82
N GLU A 129 1.26 -18.46 7.94
CA GLU A 129 -0.08 -19.02 8.13
C GLU A 129 -1.08 -18.43 7.12
N LEU A 130 -1.10 -17.11 6.92
CA LEU A 130 -1.97 -16.46 5.94
C LEU A 130 -1.63 -16.92 4.52
N SER A 131 -0.35 -17.05 4.17
CA SER A 131 0.08 -17.55 2.87
C SER A 131 -0.37 -19.00 2.64
N ALA A 132 -0.26 -19.85 3.66
CA ALA A 132 -0.76 -21.22 3.61
C ALA A 132 -2.29 -21.27 3.42
N LYS A 133 -3.04 -20.37 4.07
CA LYS A 133 -4.49 -20.25 3.87
C LYS A 133 -4.82 -19.88 2.43
N VAL A 134 -4.10 -18.93 1.83
CA VAL A 134 -4.26 -18.58 0.40
C VAL A 134 -4.04 -19.81 -0.48
N MET A 135 -2.95 -20.55 -0.25
CA MET A 135 -2.61 -21.74 -1.05
C MET A 135 -3.61 -22.89 -0.90
N SER A 136 -4.25 -23.03 0.26
CA SER A 136 -5.25 -24.08 0.50
C SER A 136 -6.62 -23.81 -0.17
N GLY A 137 -6.86 -22.59 -0.67
CA GLY A 137 -8.10 -22.23 -1.35
C GLY A 137 -9.31 -21.99 -0.44
N ASN A 138 -9.25 -22.31 0.86
CA ASN A 138 -10.34 -22.04 1.79
C ASN A 138 -10.28 -20.58 2.30
N ARG A 139 -11.29 -19.76 1.98
CA ARG A 139 -11.35 -18.33 2.34
C ARG A 139 -10.08 -17.55 1.93
N TRP A 140 -9.49 -17.95 0.80
CA TRP A 140 -8.23 -17.39 0.31
C TRP A 140 -8.30 -15.88 0.07
N ASN A 141 -9.48 -15.38 -0.33
CA ASN A 141 -9.74 -13.97 -0.59
C ASN A 141 -9.52 -13.10 0.66
N ASN A 142 -9.97 -13.53 1.84
CA ASN A 142 -9.81 -12.77 3.08
C ASN A 142 -8.34 -12.74 3.52
N ALA A 143 -7.62 -13.86 3.39
CA ALA A 143 -6.21 -13.94 3.72
C ALA A 143 -5.34 -13.11 2.75
N ALA A 144 -5.63 -13.17 1.45
CA ALA A 144 -4.97 -12.36 0.43
C ALA A 144 -5.20 -10.87 0.68
N TRP A 145 -6.45 -10.46 0.94
CA TRP A 145 -6.78 -9.08 1.24
C TRP A 145 -6.05 -8.55 2.48
N LEU A 146 -5.94 -9.38 3.53
CA LEU A 146 -5.21 -8.99 4.73
C LEU A 146 -3.70 -8.85 4.48
N LEU A 147 -3.10 -9.76 3.69
CA LEU A 147 -1.71 -9.67 3.28
C LEU A 147 -1.44 -8.40 2.47
N GLU A 148 -2.33 -8.05 1.52
CA GLU A 148 -2.22 -6.82 0.72
C GLU A 148 -2.21 -5.55 1.58
N ARG A 149 -3.06 -5.47 2.61
CA ARG A 149 -3.15 -4.27 3.46
C ARG A 149 -2.05 -4.19 4.52
N THR A 150 -1.65 -5.32 5.09
CA THR A 150 -0.66 -5.33 6.17
C THR A 150 0.79 -5.37 5.67
N ARG A 151 1.02 -5.87 4.45
CA ARG A 151 2.34 -6.08 3.85
C ARG A 151 2.33 -5.65 2.39
N ALA A 152 1.89 -4.42 2.17
CA ALA A 152 1.73 -3.85 0.84
C ALA A 152 3.04 -3.91 0.04
N GLU A 153 4.21 -3.76 0.67
CA GLU A 153 5.48 -3.78 -0.06
C GLU A 153 5.77 -5.10 -0.78
N ARG A 154 5.20 -6.22 -0.32
CA ARG A 154 5.39 -7.55 -0.91
C ARG A 154 4.19 -8.02 -1.72
N TYR A 155 2.98 -7.75 -1.23
CA TYR A 155 1.75 -8.37 -1.75
C TYR A 155 0.84 -7.40 -2.51
N ALA A 156 1.09 -6.08 -2.46
CA ALA A 156 0.28 -5.16 -3.23
C ALA A 156 0.37 -5.49 -4.74
N PRO A 157 -0.72 -5.32 -5.50
CA PRO A 157 -0.71 -5.51 -6.94
C PRO A 157 0.41 -4.68 -7.61
N LYS A 158 1.44 -5.37 -8.11
CA LYS A 158 2.60 -4.73 -8.78
C LYS A 158 2.25 -4.00 -10.08
N ALA A 159 1.00 -4.11 -10.55
CA ALA A 159 0.48 -3.35 -11.69
C ALA A 159 0.66 -1.82 -11.52
N TYR A 160 0.82 -1.32 -10.28
CA TYR A 160 1.10 0.08 -9.99
C TYR A 160 2.59 0.43 -9.85
N MET A 161 3.48 -0.55 -9.74
CA MET A 161 4.92 -0.32 -9.56
C MET A 161 5.71 -0.42 -10.87
N ALA A 162 5.05 -0.73 -11.99
CA ALA A 162 5.69 -1.02 -13.26
C ALA A 162 5.93 0.22 -14.15
N ILE A 163 5.62 1.43 -13.68
CA ILE A 163 6.17 2.63 -14.29
C ILE A 163 7.22 3.15 -13.33
N ASP A 164 8.43 2.60 -13.44
CA ASP A 164 9.61 3.15 -12.78
C ASP A 164 9.66 4.64 -13.13
N ALA A 165 9.95 5.52 -12.17
CA ALA A 165 9.92 6.97 -12.40
C ALA A 165 10.88 7.40 -13.54
N ARG A 166 11.91 6.59 -13.80
CA ARG A 166 12.80 6.74 -14.96
C ARG A 166 12.10 6.37 -16.27
N THR A 167 11.45 5.21 -16.32
CA THR A 167 10.63 4.81 -17.46
C THR A 167 9.46 5.76 -17.69
N ALA A 168 8.88 6.33 -16.61
CA ALA A 168 7.85 7.36 -16.68
C ALA A 168 8.39 8.68 -17.25
N ALA A 169 9.63 9.05 -16.93
CA ALA A 169 10.27 10.26 -17.44
C ALA A 169 10.65 10.14 -18.92
N ASP A 170 10.99 8.93 -19.38
CA ASP A 170 11.28 8.65 -20.80
C ASP A 170 10.00 8.40 -21.63
N MET A 171 8.88 8.06 -20.98
CA MET A 171 7.58 7.93 -21.62
C MET A 171 6.92 9.30 -21.78
N GLY A 172 6.45 9.60 -23.00
CA GLY A 172 5.63 10.79 -23.22
C GLY A 172 4.30 10.70 -22.45
N ASP A 173 3.74 11.87 -22.12
CA ASP A 173 2.47 12.00 -21.37
C ASP A 173 1.33 11.18 -21.99
N GLU A 174 1.27 11.05 -23.32
CA GLU A 174 0.25 10.26 -24.01
C GLU A 174 0.36 8.75 -23.71
N GLU A 175 1.57 8.24 -23.58
CA GLU A 175 1.81 6.81 -23.32
C GLU A 175 1.53 6.48 -21.86
N LEU A 176 1.91 7.40 -20.95
CA LEU A 176 1.49 7.35 -19.54
C LEU A 176 -0.03 7.34 -19.41
N GLN A 177 -0.72 8.25 -20.09
CA GLN A 177 -2.19 8.30 -20.10
C GLN A 177 -2.78 6.98 -20.62
N ARG A 178 -2.27 6.42 -21.72
CA ARG A 178 -2.77 5.15 -22.27
C ARG A 178 -2.61 3.99 -21.28
N ILE A 179 -1.47 3.88 -20.59
CA ILE A 179 -1.27 2.83 -19.58
C ILE A 179 -2.22 3.03 -18.40
N VAL A 180 -2.35 4.25 -17.88
CA VAL A 180 -3.23 4.58 -16.77
C VAL A 180 -4.69 4.30 -17.15
N PHE A 181 -5.17 4.79 -18.30
CA PHE A 181 -6.52 4.52 -18.78
C PHE A 181 -6.78 3.03 -19.01
N GLY A 182 -5.81 2.28 -19.54
CA GLY A 182 -5.92 0.83 -19.73
C GLY A 182 -5.98 0.04 -18.41
N VAL A 183 -5.33 0.53 -17.34
CA VAL A 183 -5.47 -0.06 -16.00
C VAL A 183 -6.84 0.24 -15.39
N ILE A 184 -7.34 1.47 -15.56
CA ILE A 184 -8.65 1.89 -15.05
C ILE A 184 -9.79 1.12 -15.75
N GLN A 185 -9.72 0.95 -17.07
CA GLN A 185 -10.71 0.19 -17.84
C GLN A 185 -10.75 -1.29 -17.44
N ARG A 186 -9.59 -1.94 -17.27
CA ARG A 186 -9.53 -3.36 -16.86
C ARG A 186 -10.08 -3.61 -15.46
N ARG A 187 -10.11 -2.59 -14.60
CA ARG A 187 -10.71 -2.67 -13.26
C ARG A 187 -12.19 -2.30 -13.24
N GLY A 188 -12.79 -1.95 -14.37
CA GLY A 188 -14.19 -1.51 -14.43
C GLY A 188 -14.45 -0.24 -13.61
N LEU A 189 -13.41 0.56 -13.33
CA LEU A 189 -13.52 1.80 -12.55
C LEU A 189 -14.03 2.98 -13.39
N ILE A 190 -13.82 2.91 -14.72
CA ILE A 190 -14.71 3.61 -15.65
C ILE A 190 -15.90 2.68 -15.85
N GLY A 191 -16.73 2.57 -14.82
CA GLY A 191 -18.11 2.16 -15.03
C GLY A 191 -18.65 3.12 -16.05
N GLY A 192 -19.10 2.58 -17.19
CA GLY A 192 -19.61 3.40 -18.27
C GLY A 192 -20.58 4.41 -17.70
N ALA A 193 -20.18 5.68 -17.71
CA ALA A 193 -21.11 6.73 -18.05
C ALA A 193 -21.55 6.40 -19.48
N ASN A 194 -22.36 5.34 -19.62
CA ASN A 194 -23.32 5.25 -20.68
C ASN A 194 -24.10 6.54 -20.47
N SER A 195 -23.76 7.49 -21.30
CA SER A 195 -24.60 8.59 -21.65
C SER A 195 -25.98 8.01 -21.97
N GLU A 196 -26.80 7.84 -20.94
CA GLU A 196 -28.13 8.44 -20.95
C GLU A 196 -27.95 9.96 -21.13
N THR A 197 -27.34 10.38 -22.23
CA THR A 197 -27.95 11.41 -23.05
C THR A 197 -29.24 10.78 -23.52
N GLY A 198 -30.24 10.77 -22.62
CA GLY A 198 -31.59 10.99 -23.06
C GLY A 198 -31.49 12.18 -23.99
N GLN A 199 -31.71 11.91 -25.28
CA GLN A 199 -32.11 12.96 -26.18
C GLN A 199 -33.43 13.46 -25.60
N ASP A 200 -33.35 14.38 -24.64
CA ASP A 200 -34.41 15.35 -24.43
C ASP A 200 -34.44 16.12 -25.75
N GLU A 201 -35.24 15.60 -26.69
CA GLU A 201 -35.60 16.38 -27.86
C GLU A 201 -36.16 17.71 -27.34
N PRO A 202 -35.69 18.85 -27.85
CA PRO A 202 -36.20 20.14 -27.42
C PRO A 202 -37.70 20.17 -27.71
N VAL A 203 -38.53 20.15 -26.65
CA VAL A 203 -39.98 20.28 -26.78
C VAL A 203 -40.25 21.61 -27.46
N GLU A 204 -40.70 21.56 -28.72
CA GLU A 204 -41.10 22.75 -29.47
C GLU A 204 -42.29 23.41 -28.76
N MET A 205 -42.00 24.50 -28.05
CA MET A 205 -43.00 25.35 -27.41
C MET A 205 -43.65 26.25 -28.47
N VAL A 206 -44.90 25.96 -28.83
CA VAL A 206 -45.68 26.78 -29.77
C VAL A 206 -46.47 27.83 -28.99
N ASN A 207 -46.39 29.10 -29.40
CA ASN A 207 -47.14 30.19 -28.78
C ASN A 207 -48.65 30.05 -29.05
N GLY A 208 -49.43 29.85 -27.99
CA GLY A 208 -50.89 29.99 -28.03
C GLY A 208 -51.32 31.46 -28.23
N PRO A 209 -52.49 31.71 -28.84
CA PRO A 209 -53.00 33.06 -29.15
C PRO A 209 -53.28 33.95 -27.91
N ASP A 210 -53.25 33.35 -26.73
CA ASP A 210 -53.50 33.89 -25.40
C ASP A 210 -52.22 34.01 -24.55
N GLY A 211 -51.05 33.61 -25.07
CA GLY A 211 -49.76 33.76 -24.40
C GLY A 211 -49.46 32.66 -23.36
N GLU A 212 -50.30 31.64 -23.23
CA GLU A 212 -49.97 30.43 -22.49
C GLU A 212 -49.31 29.39 -23.41
N TYR A 213 -48.18 28.83 -22.95
CA TYR A 213 -47.48 27.75 -23.64
C TYR A 213 -48.10 26.40 -23.24
N GLN A 214 -48.61 25.63 -24.21
CA GLN A 214 -49.07 24.26 -23.99
C GLN A 214 -48.14 23.27 -24.70
N ALA A 215 -47.85 22.15 -24.05
CA ALA A 215 -47.11 21.05 -24.67
C ALA A 215 -47.98 20.41 -25.76
N LYS A 216 -47.43 20.18 -26.95
CA LYS A 216 -48.07 19.33 -27.97
C LYS A 216 -48.04 17.89 -27.47
N ASP A 217 -49.21 17.28 -27.33
CA ASP A 217 -49.36 15.82 -27.24
C ASP A 217 -48.97 15.13 -28.56
#